data_AF-A0A442IXL3-F1
#
_entry.id   AF-A0A442IXL3-F1
#
_cell.length_a   1.000
_cell.length_b   1.000
_cell.length_c   1.000
_cell.angle_alpha   90.00
_cell.angle_beta   90.00
_cell.angle_gamma   90.00
#
_symmetry.space_group_name_H-M   'P 1'
#
loop_
_entity.id
_entity.type
_entity.pdbx_description
1 polymer ?
#
loop_
_entity_poly.entity_id
_entity_poly.type
_entity_poly.pdbx_seq_one_letter_code
_entity_poly.pdbx_strand_id
1 'polypeptide(L)'
;MTDRTLIRKLEDFENPRIVKLREGLYGASFFLMKMLPARFMLERAAEDGLLKPGATICESSSGTFGLALAMLAASYGYKLVLVSDWAVDRHLHRRLLELGAQVEIVDRPAPKGGFQQARLDRLAAHLKHIPDSYWPSQYGNPNNPLAYAKFAELLIDRVGKIDCLVGSVGSGGSMCGTAKFLRVLFPELYAVGVDTPNSVLFGQPSGPLNLRGLGGNILPSNLDHRHFDEVHWLTPAEAFHATHKLHRDHGLFLGPTSGATYRVADWWASRNPGKDVICIFPDEGHRYVETVYDEDWLTSVPGWPLAERPEPAVAEAPTEELTGWSSYPWGRRTLHEVLSSCTDHVPTRSLPQPTPATTARLQSMNPDFLGSNAARGGQAIEPIRDECGATLKALSCFDSAAVAHLKLGPEQEQFAGPLDLVFSQLQISSRPELEHPFSIVVRDEVVGFFVLREKDAVPEWAPLDVITLHSLRVDRDYQRKGYGKGAIRLIARWILTNRPDVNRLMLAVNVRNVMARDSYLKSGFWDTGTTYCGPIGTQNILEYKIN
;
A
#
# COMPACT_ATOMS: atom_id res chain seq x y z
N MET A 1 -33.95 -16.46 25.87
CA MET A 1 -32.94 -17.55 25.78
C MET A 1 -31.69 -16.93 25.19
N THR A 2 -30.58 -16.95 25.91
CA THR A 2 -29.34 -16.23 25.57
C THR A 2 -28.75 -16.69 24.24
N ASP A 3 -28.51 -15.72 23.37
CA ASP A 3 -28.07 -15.72 21.97
C ASP A 3 -26.76 -16.49 21.65
N ARG A 4 -26.14 -17.13 22.64
CA ARG A 4 -24.84 -17.81 22.48
C ARG A 4 -24.91 -19.10 21.63
N THR A 5 -26.09 -19.69 21.46
CA THR A 5 -26.27 -20.93 20.68
C THR A 5 -26.23 -20.71 19.16
N LEU A 6 -26.47 -19.49 18.67
CA LEU A 6 -26.38 -19.16 17.23
C LEU A 6 -24.93 -18.86 16.80
N ILE A 7 -24.11 -18.30 17.70
CA ILE A 7 -22.72 -17.88 17.43
C ILE A 7 -21.77 -19.07 17.20
N ARG A 8 -22.04 -20.24 17.81
CA ARG A 8 -21.22 -21.45 17.64
C ARG A 8 -21.13 -21.97 16.19
N LYS A 9 -22.01 -21.55 15.28
CA LYS A 9 -22.02 -22.09 13.90
C LYS A 9 -20.87 -21.61 13.01
N LEU A 10 -20.21 -20.50 13.35
CA LEU A 10 -19.17 -19.93 12.49
C LEU A 10 -17.74 -20.17 12.98
N GLU A 11 -17.55 -20.61 14.21
CA GLU A 11 -16.22 -20.92 14.78
C GLU A 11 -15.50 -22.04 14.00
N ASP A 12 -16.27 -22.98 13.42
CA ASP A 12 -15.75 -24.06 12.58
C ASP A 12 -15.09 -23.55 11.28
N PHE A 13 -15.41 -22.33 10.83
CA PHE A 13 -14.82 -21.73 9.63
C PHE A 13 -13.56 -20.90 9.93
N GLU A 14 -13.25 -20.67 11.21
CA GLU A 14 -12.12 -19.82 11.62
C GLU A 14 -10.84 -20.61 11.91
N ASN A 15 -10.99 -21.81 12.45
CA ASN A 15 -9.84 -22.60 12.88
C ASN A 15 -9.29 -23.40 11.69
N PRO A 16 -7.97 -23.35 11.44
CA PRO A 16 -7.39 -24.20 10.44
C PRO A 16 -7.28 -25.63 10.93
N ARG A 17 -7.32 -26.57 9.99
CA ARG A 17 -6.81 -27.92 10.20
C ARG A 17 -5.29 -27.87 10.16
N ILE A 18 -4.63 -28.37 11.20
CA ILE A 18 -3.18 -28.56 11.19
C ILE A 18 -2.88 -29.91 10.53
N VAL A 19 -2.12 -29.87 9.44
CA VAL A 19 -1.76 -31.04 8.63
C VAL A 19 -0.25 -31.21 8.67
N LYS A 20 0.23 -32.37 9.12
CA LYS A 20 1.66 -32.71 9.02
C LYS A 20 1.96 -33.13 7.58
N LEU A 21 2.76 -32.35 6.86
CA LEU A 21 3.13 -32.62 5.47
C LEU A 21 4.33 -33.58 5.41
N ARG A 22 5.32 -33.36 6.28
CA ARG A 22 6.43 -34.27 6.56
C ARG A 22 7.03 -33.97 7.92
N GLU A 23 8.10 -34.66 8.29
CA GLU A 23 8.83 -34.34 9.52
C GLU A 23 9.33 -32.89 9.50
N GLY A 24 9.03 -32.14 10.58
CA GLY A 24 9.37 -30.72 10.72
C GLY A 24 8.57 -29.73 9.86
N LEU A 25 7.57 -30.17 9.09
CA LEU A 25 6.78 -29.30 8.21
C LEU A 25 5.28 -29.53 8.36
N TYR A 26 4.56 -28.48 8.75
CA TYR A 26 3.11 -28.50 8.97
C TYR A 26 2.42 -27.39 8.19
N GLY A 27 1.26 -27.71 7.61
CA GLY A 27 0.35 -26.76 6.99
C GLY A 27 -0.83 -26.42 7.90
N ALA A 28 -1.12 -25.12 8.05
CA ALA A 28 -2.35 -24.63 8.65
C ALA A 28 -3.39 -24.36 7.56
N SER A 29 -4.25 -25.35 7.32
CA SER A 29 -5.24 -25.36 6.24
C SER A 29 -6.57 -24.75 6.69
N PHE A 30 -6.85 -23.54 6.20
CA PHE A 30 -8.12 -22.86 6.44
C PHE A 30 -9.13 -23.20 5.34
N PHE A 31 -10.39 -23.38 5.76
CA PHE A 31 -11.51 -23.29 4.83
C PHE A 31 -11.68 -21.86 4.31
N LEU A 32 -11.70 -20.89 5.24
CA LEU A 32 -11.84 -19.47 4.94
C LEU A 32 -11.11 -18.62 5.99
N MET A 33 -9.81 -18.41 5.82
CA MET A 33 -8.99 -17.68 6.80
C MET A 33 -9.52 -16.27 7.12
N LYS A 34 -10.18 -15.63 6.15
CA LYS A 34 -10.75 -14.28 6.30
C LYS A 34 -11.96 -14.22 7.22
N MET A 35 -12.55 -15.36 7.62
CA MET A 35 -13.60 -15.40 8.64
C MET A 35 -13.09 -14.83 9.97
N LEU A 36 -11.87 -15.23 10.37
CA LEU A 36 -11.26 -14.84 11.64
C LEU A 36 -11.16 -13.31 11.82
N PRO A 37 -10.48 -12.55 10.95
CA PRO A 37 -10.41 -11.09 11.09
C PRO A 37 -11.75 -10.41 10.84
N ALA A 38 -12.60 -10.92 9.94
CA ALA A 38 -13.90 -10.33 9.68
C ALA A 38 -14.79 -10.38 10.93
N ARG A 39 -14.91 -11.55 11.57
CA ARG A 39 -15.72 -11.71 12.78
C ARG A 39 -15.19 -10.86 13.91
N PHE A 40 -13.88 -10.92 14.16
CA PHE A 40 -13.25 -10.13 15.23
C PHE A 40 -13.46 -8.63 15.04
N MET A 41 -13.33 -8.10 13.81
CA MET A 41 -13.58 -6.69 13.53
C MET A 41 -15.04 -6.29 13.76
N LEU A 42 -16.01 -7.10 13.32
CA LEU A 42 -17.43 -6.80 13.50
C LEU A 42 -17.85 -6.90 14.97
N GLU A 43 -17.38 -7.90 15.71
CA GLU A 43 -17.66 -8.06 17.14
C GLU A 43 -17.10 -6.87 17.94
N ARG A 44 -15.86 -6.45 17.66
CA ARG A 44 -15.28 -5.25 18.29
C ARG A 44 -16.08 -3.99 17.95
N ALA A 45 -16.44 -3.81 16.68
CA ALA A 45 -17.25 -2.67 16.27
C ALA A 45 -18.64 -2.64 16.95
N ALA A 46 -19.25 -3.79 17.18
CA ALA A 46 -20.52 -3.90 17.90
C ALA A 46 -20.34 -3.59 19.39
N GLU A 47 -19.29 -4.12 20.03
CA GLU A 47 -18.93 -3.83 21.43
C GLU A 47 -18.65 -2.34 21.66
N ASP A 48 -17.96 -1.69 20.71
CA ASP A 48 -17.63 -0.26 20.74
C ASP A 48 -18.82 0.65 20.33
N GLY A 49 -19.96 0.08 19.96
CA GLY A 49 -21.15 0.80 19.51
C GLY A 49 -21.05 1.43 18.12
N LEU A 50 -20.00 1.11 17.36
CA LEU A 50 -19.78 1.57 15.98
C LEU A 50 -20.65 0.81 14.96
N LEU A 51 -21.03 -0.43 15.26
CA LEU A 51 -21.89 -1.27 14.43
C LEU A 51 -23.19 -1.59 15.16
N LYS A 52 -24.27 -0.87 14.81
CA LYS A 52 -25.61 -1.04 15.41
C LYS A 52 -26.31 -2.30 14.87
N PRO A 53 -27.19 -2.96 15.64
CA PRO A 53 -28.02 -4.07 15.13
C PRO A 53 -28.77 -3.69 13.85
N GLY A 54 -28.71 -4.54 12.82
CA GLY A 54 -29.38 -4.29 11.53
C GLY A 54 -28.72 -3.24 10.63
N ALA A 55 -27.58 -2.67 11.04
CA ALA A 55 -26.83 -1.71 10.24
C ALA A 55 -26.27 -2.32 8.94
N THR A 56 -25.79 -1.44 8.05
CA THR A 56 -25.17 -1.83 6.78
C THR A 56 -23.65 -1.85 6.92
N ILE A 57 -23.04 -2.95 6.54
CA ILE A 57 -21.59 -3.06 6.36
C ILE A 57 -21.28 -2.66 4.91
N CYS A 58 -20.31 -1.77 4.71
CA CYS A 58 -19.84 -1.34 3.40
C CYS A 58 -18.34 -1.64 3.27
N GLU A 59 -17.92 -2.39 2.25
CA GLU A 59 -16.49 -2.73 2.04
C GLU A 59 -16.13 -2.84 0.56
N SER A 60 -14.86 -2.60 0.24
CA SER A 60 -14.26 -2.93 -1.07
C SER A 60 -13.53 -4.27 -0.99
N SER A 61 -14.02 -5.28 -1.73
CA SER A 61 -13.38 -6.60 -1.76
C SER A 61 -13.78 -7.40 -3.00
N SER A 62 -12.80 -8.03 -3.65
CA SER A 62 -12.97 -8.95 -4.78
C SER A 62 -12.62 -10.40 -4.41
N GLY A 63 -12.59 -10.75 -3.12
CA GLY A 63 -12.10 -12.05 -2.65
C GLY A 63 -12.74 -12.56 -1.36
N THR A 64 -11.99 -13.43 -0.67
CA THR A 64 -12.46 -14.20 0.48
C THR A 64 -12.89 -13.37 1.69
N PHE A 65 -12.42 -12.12 1.81
CA PHE A 65 -12.89 -11.21 2.85
C PHE A 65 -14.34 -10.78 2.64
N GLY A 66 -14.74 -10.48 1.40
CA GLY A 66 -16.15 -10.22 1.05
C GLY A 66 -17.05 -11.41 1.36
N LEU A 67 -16.59 -12.65 1.10
CA LEU A 67 -17.33 -13.86 1.44
C LEU A 67 -17.53 -14.01 2.96
N ALA A 68 -16.48 -13.78 3.75
CA ALA A 68 -16.56 -13.82 5.21
C ALA A 68 -17.56 -12.78 5.74
N LEU A 69 -17.51 -11.55 5.24
CA LEU A 69 -18.49 -10.51 5.60
C LEU A 69 -19.91 -10.89 5.20
N ALA A 70 -20.13 -11.51 4.04
CA ALA A 70 -21.46 -11.93 3.60
C ALA A 70 -22.05 -13.02 4.50
N MET A 71 -21.24 -14.02 4.88
CA MET A 71 -21.65 -15.06 5.81
C MET A 71 -21.98 -14.48 7.20
N LEU A 72 -21.17 -13.56 7.71
CA LEU A 72 -21.39 -12.89 8.99
C LEU A 72 -22.61 -11.96 8.95
N ALA A 73 -22.78 -11.19 7.88
CA ALA A 73 -23.93 -10.31 7.71
C ALA A 73 -25.24 -11.11 7.69
N ALA A 74 -25.30 -12.19 6.93
CA ALA A 74 -26.44 -13.11 6.91
C ALA A 74 -26.71 -13.73 8.29
N SER A 75 -25.66 -14.11 9.02
CA SER A 75 -25.80 -14.76 10.33
C SER A 75 -26.18 -13.80 11.47
N TYR A 76 -25.68 -12.56 11.44
CA TYR A 76 -25.87 -11.56 12.49
C TYR A 76 -26.97 -10.54 12.16
N GLY A 77 -27.62 -10.68 11.00
CA GLY A 77 -28.74 -9.82 10.59
C GLY A 77 -28.31 -8.42 10.13
N TYR A 78 -27.08 -8.27 9.62
CA TYR A 78 -26.61 -7.04 9.00
C TYR A 78 -26.92 -7.02 7.50
N LYS A 79 -26.99 -5.82 6.92
CA LYS A 79 -26.97 -5.65 5.46
C LYS A 79 -25.52 -5.57 5.01
N LEU A 80 -25.23 -5.98 3.78
CA LEU A 80 -23.89 -5.88 3.22
C LEU A 80 -23.93 -5.25 1.83
N VAL A 81 -23.13 -4.21 1.65
CA VAL A 81 -22.78 -3.63 0.35
C VAL A 81 -21.30 -3.91 0.08
N LEU A 82 -21.02 -4.64 -0.99
CA LEU A 82 -19.66 -4.91 -1.45
C LEU A 82 -19.41 -4.19 -2.76
N VAL A 83 -18.37 -3.36 -2.78
CA VAL A 83 -17.84 -2.78 -4.01
C VAL A 83 -16.70 -3.67 -4.52
N SER A 84 -16.86 -4.20 -5.72
CA SER A 84 -15.90 -5.10 -6.37
C SER A 84 -15.64 -4.64 -7.81
N ASP A 85 -14.70 -5.29 -8.49
CA ASP A 85 -14.41 -5.16 -9.91
C ASP A 85 -14.54 -6.56 -10.58
N TRP A 86 -14.24 -6.65 -11.87
CA TRP A 86 -14.28 -7.89 -12.65
C TRP A 86 -13.31 -8.99 -12.17
N ALA A 87 -12.47 -8.73 -11.17
CA ALA A 87 -11.64 -9.78 -10.57
C ALA A 87 -12.44 -10.73 -9.65
N VAL A 88 -13.68 -10.39 -9.27
CA VAL A 88 -14.57 -11.36 -8.62
C VAL A 88 -14.94 -12.46 -9.62
N ASP A 89 -14.70 -13.72 -9.26
CA ASP A 89 -15.11 -14.83 -10.11
C ASP A 89 -16.64 -15.03 -10.06
N ARG A 90 -17.19 -15.61 -11.12
CA ARG A 90 -18.63 -15.79 -11.29
C ARG A 90 -19.27 -16.60 -10.15
N HIS A 91 -18.57 -17.61 -9.65
CA HIS A 91 -19.06 -18.50 -8.59
C HIS A 91 -19.12 -17.76 -7.26
N LEU A 92 -18.06 -17.04 -6.89
CA LEU A 92 -18.04 -16.17 -5.72
C LEU A 92 -19.12 -15.09 -5.82
N HIS A 93 -19.25 -14.41 -6.96
CA HIS A 93 -20.28 -13.39 -7.16
C HIS A 93 -21.69 -13.94 -6.89
N ARG A 94 -22.02 -15.13 -7.44
CA ARG A 94 -23.31 -15.80 -7.16
C ARG A 94 -23.47 -16.12 -5.68
N ARG A 95 -22.45 -16.67 -5.03
CA ARG A 95 -22.49 -16.98 -3.59
C ARG A 95 -22.76 -15.72 -2.75
N LEU A 96 -22.16 -14.59 -3.09
CA LEU A 96 -22.38 -13.32 -2.40
C LEU A 96 -23.83 -12.85 -2.54
N LEU A 97 -24.41 -12.93 -3.74
CA LEU A 97 -25.80 -12.56 -3.99
C LEU A 97 -26.78 -13.48 -3.23
N GLU A 98 -26.55 -14.80 -3.25
CA GLU A 98 -27.37 -15.78 -2.52
C GLU A 98 -27.31 -15.58 -0.99
N LEU A 99 -26.17 -15.12 -0.47
CA LEU A 99 -26.02 -14.72 0.94
C LEU A 99 -26.71 -13.39 1.27
N GLY A 100 -27.31 -12.72 0.28
CA GLY A 100 -28.03 -11.46 0.46
C GLY A 100 -27.15 -10.21 0.40
N ALA A 101 -25.89 -10.32 -0.05
CA ALA A 101 -25.03 -9.16 -0.26
C ALA A 101 -25.46 -8.37 -1.50
N GLN A 102 -25.47 -7.05 -1.40
CA GLN A 102 -25.54 -6.17 -2.57
C GLN A 102 -24.13 -6.02 -3.12
N VAL A 103 -23.88 -6.61 -4.29
CA VAL A 103 -22.57 -6.50 -4.94
C VAL A 103 -22.64 -5.50 -6.07
N GLU A 104 -21.81 -4.48 -5.99
CA GLU A 104 -21.63 -3.51 -7.06
C GLU A 104 -20.29 -3.76 -7.76
N ILE A 105 -20.35 -3.95 -9.08
CA ILE A 105 -19.16 -4.09 -9.93
C ILE A 105 -18.85 -2.73 -10.56
N VAL A 106 -17.71 -2.15 -10.22
CA VAL A 106 -17.17 -1.00 -10.95
C VAL A 106 -16.64 -1.50 -12.30
N ASP A 107 -17.16 -0.91 -13.38
CA ASP A 107 -16.88 -1.35 -14.75
C ASP A 107 -15.76 -0.57 -15.42
N ARG A 108 -15.37 0.58 -14.84
CA ARG A 108 -14.32 1.46 -15.35
C ARG A 108 -13.26 1.75 -14.30
N PRO A 109 -11.97 1.69 -14.66
CA PRO A 109 -10.90 2.13 -13.78
C PRO A 109 -10.96 3.65 -13.59
N ALA A 110 -10.54 4.13 -12.42
CA ALA A 110 -10.33 5.56 -12.22
C ALA A 110 -9.12 6.02 -13.06
N PRO A 111 -9.11 7.27 -13.56
CA PRO A 111 -8.01 7.80 -14.37
C PRO A 111 -6.64 7.71 -13.68
N LYS A 112 -6.62 7.79 -12.34
CA LYS A 112 -5.45 7.53 -11.50
C LYS A 112 -5.78 6.41 -10.51
N GLY A 113 -4.87 5.47 -10.29
CA GLY A 113 -5.06 4.36 -9.33
C GLY A 113 -5.96 3.21 -9.80
N GLY A 114 -6.47 3.24 -11.03
CA GLY A 114 -7.11 2.10 -11.69
C GLY A 114 -8.41 1.62 -11.05
N PHE A 115 -8.70 0.32 -11.16
CA PHE A 115 -9.90 -0.30 -10.57
C PHE A 115 -9.92 -0.22 -9.03
N GLN A 116 -8.74 -0.21 -8.41
CA GLN A 116 -8.64 -0.13 -6.96
C GLN A 116 -9.15 1.22 -6.45
N GLN A 117 -8.70 2.32 -7.06
CA GLN A 117 -9.21 3.65 -6.72
C GLN A 117 -10.70 3.79 -7.06
N ALA A 118 -11.14 3.30 -8.22
CA ALA A 118 -12.57 3.32 -8.58
C ALA A 118 -13.46 2.63 -7.53
N ARG A 119 -13.02 1.49 -6.99
CA ARG A 119 -13.75 0.81 -5.91
C ARG A 119 -13.77 1.62 -4.62
N LEU A 120 -12.66 2.28 -4.26
CA LEU A 120 -12.61 3.11 -3.06
C LEU A 120 -13.49 4.36 -3.18
N ASP A 121 -13.51 5.01 -4.35
CA ASP A 121 -14.36 6.17 -4.63
C ASP A 121 -15.84 5.77 -4.52
N ARG A 122 -16.20 4.61 -5.10
CA ARG A 122 -17.57 4.11 -5.03
C ARG A 122 -17.98 3.67 -3.63
N LEU A 123 -17.05 3.08 -2.87
CA LEU A 123 -17.26 2.78 -1.46
C LEU A 123 -17.51 4.06 -0.65
N ALA A 124 -16.72 5.11 -0.87
CA ALA A 124 -16.90 6.40 -0.20
C ALA A 124 -18.28 7.01 -0.49
N ALA A 125 -18.78 6.86 -1.73
CA ALA A 125 -20.15 7.27 -2.07
C ALA A 125 -21.21 6.49 -1.27
N HIS A 126 -21.08 5.16 -1.14
CA HIS A 126 -21.98 4.35 -0.31
C HIS A 126 -21.95 4.76 1.16
N LEU A 127 -20.75 4.97 1.72
CA LEU A 127 -20.60 5.43 3.11
C LEU A 127 -21.28 6.78 3.35
N LYS A 128 -21.25 7.68 2.35
CA LYS A 128 -21.94 8.98 2.41
C LYS A 128 -23.46 8.85 2.29
N HIS A 129 -23.95 7.91 1.49
CA HIS A 129 -25.39 7.77 1.18
C HIS A 129 -26.14 6.80 2.08
N ILE A 130 -25.44 5.96 2.85
CA ILE A 130 -26.02 4.99 3.79
C ILE A 130 -25.63 5.44 5.21
N PRO A 131 -26.48 6.24 5.88
CA PRO A 131 -26.22 6.66 7.26
C PRO A 131 -26.03 5.46 8.19
N ASP A 132 -25.22 5.63 9.22
CA ASP A 132 -24.88 4.58 10.21
C ASP A 132 -24.25 3.31 9.59
N SER A 133 -23.74 3.37 8.35
CA SER A 133 -22.99 2.27 7.77
C SER A 133 -21.61 2.12 8.40
N TYR A 134 -21.12 0.89 8.49
CA TYR A 134 -19.82 0.55 9.06
C TYR A 134 -18.86 0.09 7.97
N TRP A 135 -17.65 0.65 7.96
CA TRP A 135 -16.57 0.21 7.08
C TRP A 135 -15.51 -0.58 7.88
N PRO A 136 -15.38 -1.90 7.67
CA PRO A 136 -14.37 -2.70 8.36
C PRO A 136 -12.93 -2.27 8.05
N SER A 137 -12.66 -1.81 6.81
CA SER A 137 -11.36 -1.26 6.38
C SER A 137 -10.19 -2.23 6.61
N GLN A 138 -10.22 -3.40 5.96
CA GLN A 138 -9.27 -4.50 6.23
C GLN A 138 -7.77 -4.12 6.15
N TYR A 139 -7.41 -3.11 5.37
CA TYR A 139 -6.00 -2.67 5.19
C TYR A 139 -5.53 -1.69 6.27
N GLY A 140 -6.49 -1.00 6.91
CA GLY A 140 -6.28 0.06 7.90
C GLY A 140 -6.62 -0.33 9.34
N ASN A 141 -7.48 -1.33 9.51
CA ASN A 141 -8.05 -1.63 10.82
C ASN A 141 -7.09 -2.48 11.66
N PRO A 142 -6.64 -1.99 12.84
CA PRO A 142 -5.71 -2.71 13.72
C PRO A 142 -6.31 -3.99 14.29
N ASN A 143 -7.64 -4.14 14.29
CA ASN A 143 -8.30 -5.38 14.69
C ASN A 143 -8.03 -6.54 13.73
N ASN A 144 -7.64 -6.27 12.48
CA ASN A 144 -7.26 -7.34 11.54
C ASN A 144 -6.03 -8.14 12.04
N PRO A 145 -4.84 -7.54 12.26
CA PRO A 145 -3.71 -8.29 12.84
C PRO A 145 -4.00 -8.82 14.25
N LEU A 146 -4.78 -8.11 15.08
CA LEU A 146 -5.12 -8.59 16.44
C LEU A 146 -5.93 -9.89 16.44
N ALA A 147 -6.80 -10.10 15.44
CA ALA A 147 -7.61 -11.31 15.33
C ALA A 147 -6.79 -12.61 15.26
N TYR A 148 -5.54 -12.54 14.80
CA TYR A 148 -4.67 -13.70 14.67
C TYR A 148 -4.00 -14.16 15.98
N ALA A 149 -4.27 -13.48 17.11
CA ALA A 149 -3.89 -13.99 18.44
C ALA A 149 -4.41 -15.40 18.69
N LYS A 150 -5.70 -15.62 18.37
CA LYS A 150 -6.38 -16.93 18.48
C LYS A 150 -5.68 -18.00 17.63
N PHE A 151 -5.21 -17.63 16.44
CA PHE A 151 -4.50 -18.58 15.58
C PHE A 151 -3.11 -18.91 16.12
N ALA A 152 -2.36 -17.92 16.62
CA ALA A 152 -1.07 -18.15 17.27
C ALA A 152 -1.19 -19.10 18.48
N GLU A 153 -2.18 -18.89 19.34
CA GLU A 153 -2.51 -19.78 20.46
C GLU A 153 -2.78 -21.22 19.97
N LEU A 154 -3.64 -21.38 18.96
CA LEU A 154 -3.94 -22.69 18.38
C LEU A 154 -2.68 -23.39 17.86
N LEU A 155 -1.76 -22.67 17.23
CA LEU A 155 -0.50 -23.26 16.75
C LEU A 155 0.38 -23.76 17.90
N ILE A 156 0.47 -22.99 18.98
CA ILE A 156 1.21 -23.38 20.20
C ILE A 156 0.59 -24.66 20.79
N ASP A 157 -0.73 -24.71 20.90
CA ASP A 157 -1.43 -25.87 21.48
C ASP A 157 -1.29 -27.13 20.64
N ARG A 158 -1.27 -27.00 19.30
CA ARG A 158 -1.32 -28.14 18.37
C ARG A 158 0.04 -28.62 17.90
N VAL A 159 1.02 -27.73 17.83
CA VAL A 159 2.36 -28.03 17.31
C VAL A 159 3.44 -27.84 18.38
N GLY A 160 3.25 -26.91 19.30
CA GLY A 160 4.23 -26.59 20.33
C GLY A 160 5.18 -25.49 19.88
N LYS A 161 6.48 -25.75 19.95
CA LYS A 161 7.50 -24.78 19.53
C LYS A 161 7.47 -24.64 18.01
N ILE A 162 7.55 -23.39 17.52
CA ILE A 162 7.62 -23.09 16.10
C ILE A 162 8.91 -22.33 15.87
N ASP A 163 9.77 -22.84 14.98
CA ASP A 163 11.02 -22.19 14.62
C ASP A 163 10.84 -21.27 13.41
N CYS A 164 9.96 -21.62 12.46
CA CYS A 164 9.71 -20.82 11.26
C CYS A 164 8.21 -20.72 10.90
N LEU A 165 7.76 -19.52 10.58
CA LEU A 165 6.42 -19.23 10.05
C LEU A 165 6.54 -18.71 8.61
N VAL A 166 5.86 -19.37 7.67
CA VAL A 166 5.84 -18.99 6.25
C VAL A 166 4.41 -18.67 5.83
N GLY A 167 4.20 -17.55 5.15
CA GLY A 167 2.86 -17.19 4.68
C GLY A 167 2.83 -16.12 3.61
N SER A 168 1.87 -16.27 2.70
CA SER A 168 1.48 -15.24 1.73
C SER A 168 1.07 -13.94 2.41
N VAL A 169 1.53 -12.82 1.88
CA VAL A 169 1.23 -11.48 2.42
C VAL A 169 0.25 -10.76 1.49
N GLY A 170 -0.76 -10.14 2.12
CA GLY A 170 -1.74 -9.27 1.47
C GLY A 170 -1.96 -8.06 2.35
N SER A 171 -3.04 -8.05 3.15
CA SER A 171 -3.34 -6.96 4.08
C SER A 171 -2.38 -6.83 5.28
N GLY A 172 -1.34 -7.66 5.39
CA GLY A 172 -0.44 -7.70 6.54
C GLY A 172 -1.01 -8.41 7.78
N GLY A 173 -2.33 -8.44 7.95
CA GLY A 173 -2.99 -8.96 9.16
C GLY A 173 -2.53 -10.35 9.60
N SER A 174 -2.57 -11.34 8.71
CA SER A 174 -2.24 -12.74 9.04
C SER A 174 -0.80 -12.90 9.50
N MET A 175 0.16 -12.47 8.69
CA MET A 175 1.58 -12.69 8.97
C MET A 175 2.06 -11.81 10.12
N CYS A 176 1.78 -10.50 10.08
CA CYS A 176 2.21 -9.59 11.14
C CYS A 176 1.54 -9.94 12.47
N GLY A 177 0.23 -10.24 12.47
CA GLY A 177 -0.51 -10.65 13.66
C GLY A 177 0.04 -11.94 14.26
N THR A 178 0.10 -13.02 13.47
CA THR A 178 0.56 -14.34 13.95
C THR A 178 2.01 -14.27 14.44
N ALA A 179 2.92 -13.65 13.67
CA ALA A 179 4.32 -13.53 14.07
C ALA A 179 4.49 -12.70 15.35
N LYS A 180 3.74 -11.60 15.50
CA LYS A 180 3.74 -10.78 16.71
C LYS A 180 3.40 -11.59 17.95
N PHE A 181 2.33 -12.37 17.91
CA PHE A 181 1.88 -13.14 19.08
C PHE A 181 2.75 -14.36 19.36
N LEU A 182 3.20 -15.08 18.33
CA LEU A 182 4.14 -16.19 18.52
C LEU A 182 5.47 -15.73 19.10
N ARG A 183 5.98 -14.56 18.70
CA ARG A 183 7.25 -14.01 19.24
C ARG A 183 7.21 -13.62 20.71
N VAL A 184 6.03 -13.52 21.32
CA VAL A 184 5.93 -13.35 22.78
C VAL A 184 6.52 -14.57 23.50
N LEU A 185 6.31 -15.77 22.96
CA LEU A 185 6.84 -17.02 23.54
C LEU A 185 8.10 -17.53 22.82
N PHE A 186 8.25 -17.22 21.54
CA PHE A 186 9.36 -17.66 20.69
C PHE A 186 10.08 -16.45 20.06
N PRO A 187 10.93 -15.70 20.82
CA PRO A 187 11.59 -14.49 20.31
C PRO A 187 12.44 -14.72 19.04
N GLU A 188 12.99 -15.93 18.92
CA GLU A 188 13.81 -16.38 17.79
C GLU A 188 13.00 -16.87 16.58
N LEU A 189 11.66 -16.77 16.60
CA LEU A 189 10.82 -17.18 15.48
C LEU A 189 11.26 -16.49 14.18
N TYR A 190 11.65 -17.29 13.20
CA TYR A 190 11.94 -16.85 11.85
C TYR A 190 10.64 -16.70 11.06
N ALA A 191 10.40 -15.56 10.42
CA ALA A 191 9.18 -15.30 9.68
C ALA A 191 9.49 -14.97 8.22
N VAL A 192 8.89 -15.75 7.32
CA VAL A 192 9.11 -15.65 5.88
C VAL A 192 7.84 -15.16 5.18
N GLY A 193 7.92 -13.97 4.59
CA GLY A 193 6.85 -13.38 3.80
C GLY A 193 6.89 -13.92 2.37
N VAL A 194 5.73 -14.29 1.83
CA VAL A 194 5.62 -14.69 0.43
C VAL A 194 4.79 -13.66 -0.33
N ASP A 195 5.32 -13.19 -1.45
CA ASP A 195 4.72 -12.21 -2.34
C ASP A 195 4.90 -12.62 -3.82
N THR A 196 4.50 -11.77 -4.76
CA THR A 196 4.66 -11.97 -6.22
C THR A 196 5.35 -10.77 -6.85
N PRO A 197 6.16 -10.94 -7.91
CA PRO A 197 6.68 -9.80 -8.67
C PRO A 197 5.58 -8.80 -9.03
N ASN A 198 5.96 -7.53 -9.17
CA ASN A 198 5.07 -6.36 -9.39
C ASN A 198 4.17 -5.93 -8.22
N SER A 199 4.25 -6.62 -7.07
CA SER A 199 3.53 -6.26 -5.85
C SER A 199 4.31 -5.26 -5.00
N VAL A 200 3.69 -4.13 -4.66
CA VAL A 200 4.37 -3.05 -3.92
C VAL A 200 4.64 -3.39 -2.45
N LEU A 201 4.10 -4.51 -1.95
CA LEU A 201 4.12 -4.82 -0.51
C LEU A 201 5.53 -4.90 0.07
N PHE A 202 6.51 -5.34 -0.74
CA PHE A 202 7.90 -5.45 -0.32
C PHE A 202 8.87 -4.70 -1.23
N GLY A 203 8.42 -3.63 -1.89
CA GLY A 203 9.31 -2.71 -2.61
C GLY A 203 9.45 -2.93 -4.12
N GLN A 204 8.78 -3.93 -4.72
CA GLN A 204 8.72 -4.02 -6.17
C GLN A 204 7.96 -2.83 -6.77
N PRO A 205 8.30 -2.39 -7.99
CA PRO A 205 7.48 -1.44 -8.74
C PRO A 205 6.06 -1.97 -8.94
N SER A 206 5.05 -1.10 -8.85
CA SER A 206 3.67 -1.49 -9.10
C SER A 206 3.49 -1.92 -10.56
N GLY A 207 2.87 -3.08 -10.77
CA GLY A 207 2.54 -3.56 -12.11
C GLY A 207 1.37 -4.54 -12.12
N PRO A 208 1.13 -5.24 -13.24
CA PRO A 208 0.08 -6.25 -13.35
C PRO A 208 0.34 -7.43 -12.40
N LEU A 209 -0.69 -7.78 -11.62
CA LEU A 209 -0.68 -8.92 -10.69
C LEU A 209 -1.47 -10.08 -11.29
N ASN A 210 -0.75 -11.07 -11.84
CA ASN A 210 -1.34 -12.21 -12.55
C ASN A 210 -1.65 -13.41 -11.64
N LEU A 211 -1.43 -13.28 -10.33
CA LEU A 211 -1.77 -14.28 -9.32
C LEU A 211 -2.85 -13.70 -8.39
N ARG A 212 -4.04 -14.31 -8.41
CA ARG A 212 -5.16 -13.83 -7.58
C ARG A 212 -4.93 -14.14 -6.10
N GLY A 213 -4.97 -13.10 -5.27
CA GLY A 213 -4.92 -13.21 -3.81
C GLY A 213 -3.52 -13.15 -3.19
N LEU A 214 -2.45 -13.12 -4.00
CA LEU A 214 -1.08 -12.84 -3.58
C LEU A 214 -0.68 -11.45 -4.07
N GLY A 215 -0.02 -10.67 -3.21
CA GLY A 215 0.45 -9.33 -3.54
C GLY A 215 -0.63 -8.26 -3.60
N GLY A 216 -0.20 -7.02 -3.82
CA GLY A 216 -1.08 -5.87 -3.87
C GLY A 216 -0.40 -4.63 -4.43
N ASN A 217 -1.23 -3.70 -4.93
CA ASN A 217 -0.81 -2.38 -5.43
C ASN A 217 -1.10 -1.24 -4.43
N ILE A 218 -1.54 -1.59 -3.22
CA ILE A 218 -1.62 -0.68 -2.07
C ILE A 218 -0.76 -1.25 -0.97
N LEU A 219 0.03 -0.38 -0.34
CA LEU A 219 0.76 -0.70 0.88
C LEU A 219 -0.19 -0.59 2.10
N PRO A 220 -0.56 -1.69 2.76
CA PRO A 220 -1.47 -1.66 3.90
C PRO A 220 -0.75 -1.11 5.14
N SER A 221 -1.42 -0.27 5.93
CA SER A 221 -0.87 0.16 7.23
C SER A 221 -0.70 -0.98 8.24
N ASN A 222 -1.45 -2.06 8.05
CA ASN A 222 -1.34 -3.30 8.83
C ASN A 222 -0.08 -4.12 8.51
N LEU A 223 0.65 -3.81 7.43
CA LEU A 223 1.88 -4.48 7.07
C LEU A 223 3.08 -3.83 7.77
N ASP A 224 3.51 -4.42 8.89
CA ASP A 224 4.75 -4.05 9.55
C ASP A 224 5.87 -4.99 9.12
N HIS A 225 6.74 -4.47 8.26
CA HIS A 225 7.89 -5.15 7.67
C HIS A 225 8.90 -5.70 8.69
N ARG A 226 8.94 -5.13 9.91
CA ARG A 226 9.82 -5.60 10.98
C ARG A 226 9.45 -6.98 11.50
N HIS A 227 8.29 -7.51 11.10
CA HIS A 227 7.93 -8.88 11.39
C HIS A 227 8.68 -9.91 10.54
N PHE A 228 9.24 -9.54 9.38
CA PHE A 228 9.80 -10.50 8.43
C PHE A 228 11.34 -10.58 8.52
N ASP A 229 11.86 -11.80 8.60
CA ASP A 229 13.29 -12.08 8.48
C ASP A 229 13.69 -12.21 7.01
N GLU A 230 12.83 -12.78 6.18
CA GLU A 230 13.05 -13.05 4.75
C GLU A 230 11.77 -12.87 3.94
N VAL A 231 11.92 -12.47 2.68
CA VAL A 231 10.80 -12.34 1.73
C VAL A 231 11.13 -13.13 0.48
N HIS A 232 10.15 -13.85 -0.06
CA HIS A 232 10.23 -14.52 -1.35
C HIS A 232 9.18 -13.99 -2.30
N TRP A 233 9.54 -13.86 -3.58
CA TRP A 233 8.62 -13.56 -4.67
C TRP A 233 8.52 -14.76 -5.59
N LEU A 234 7.30 -15.23 -5.85
CA LEU A 234 7.04 -16.31 -6.78
C LEU A 234 6.25 -15.77 -7.97
N THR A 235 6.66 -16.15 -9.18
CA THR A 235 5.86 -15.90 -10.38
C THR A 235 4.59 -16.75 -10.34
N PRO A 236 3.55 -16.38 -11.12
CA PRO A 236 2.35 -17.20 -11.25
C PRO A 236 2.66 -18.67 -11.60
N ALA A 237 3.55 -18.92 -12.56
CA ALA A 237 3.90 -20.28 -12.97
C ALA A 237 4.54 -21.11 -11.84
N GLU A 238 5.45 -20.53 -11.05
CA GLU A 238 6.05 -21.20 -9.87
C GLU A 238 5.01 -21.52 -8.81
N ALA A 239 4.12 -20.56 -8.50
CA ALA A 239 3.05 -20.76 -7.54
C ALA A 239 2.05 -21.84 -7.99
N PHE A 240 1.70 -21.85 -9.28
CA PHE A 240 0.76 -22.83 -9.85
C PHE A 240 1.36 -24.23 -9.85
N HIS A 241 2.63 -24.39 -10.23
CA HIS A 241 3.29 -25.68 -10.17
C HIS A 241 3.30 -26.22 -8.73
N ALA A 242 3.67 -25.38 -7.76
CA ALA A 242 3.65 -25.74 -6.36
C ALA A 242 2.25 -26.07 -5.82
N THR A 243 1.20 -25.46 -6.40
CA THR A 243 -0.20 -25.77 -6.09
C THR A 243 -0.56 -27.20 -6.51
N HIS A 244 -0.21 -27.59 -7.74
CA HIS A 244 -0.41 -28.97 -8.20
C HIS A 244 0.43 -29.96 -7.39
N LYS A 245 1.66 -29.61 -7.02
CA LYS A 245 2.52 -30.46 -6.20
C LYS A 245 1.93 -30.67 -4.80
N LEU A 246 1.46 -29.59 -4.16
CA LEU A 246 0.78 -29.67 -2.86
C LEU A 246 -0.45 -30.59 -2.91
N HIS A 247 -1.24 -30.50 -3.99
CA HIS A 247 -2.37 -31.38 -4.19
C HIS A 247 -1.97 -32.84 -4.44
N ARG A 248 -1.00 -33.07 -5.33
CA ARG A 248 -0.54 -34.41 -5.73
C ARG A 248 0.12 -35.17 -4.59
N ASP A 249 0.97 -34.50 -3.83
CA ASP A 249 1.82 -35.14 -2.82
C ASP A 249 1.09 -35.28 -1.47
N HIS A 250 0.17 -34.38 -1.14
CA HIS A 250 -0.48 -34.32 0.18
C HIS A 250 -2.01 -34.41 0.14
N GLY A 251 -2.62 -34.48 -1.04
CA GLY A 251 -4.08 -34.51 -1.21
C GLY A 251 -4.78 -33.20 -0.84
N LEU A 252 -4.03 -32.09 -0.72
CA LEU A 252 -4.56 -30.80 -0.28
C LEU A 252 -5.00 -29.96 -1.48
N PHE A 253 -6.31 -29.89 -1.72
CA PHE A 253 -6.91 -29.09 -2.80
C PHE A 253 -7.09 -27.63 -2.37
N LEU A 254 -6.07 -26.80 -2.60
CA LEU A 254 -5.95 -25.44 -2.04
C LEU A 254 -5.71 -24.37 -3.12
N GLY A 255 -5.82 -23.10 -2.74
CA GLY A 255 -5.56 -21.97 -3.64
C GLY A 255 -4.06 -21.74 -3.96
N PRO A 256 -3.74 -20.93 -4.99
CA PRO A 256 -2.37 -20.70 -5.46
C PRO A 256 -1.47 -19.96 -4.47
N THR A 257 -2.05 -19.17 -3.56
CA THR A 257 -1.34 -18.56 -2.42
C THR A 257 -0.80 -19.63 -1.47
N SER A 258 -1.53 -20.73 -1.29
CA SER A 258 -1.12 -21.90 -0.51
C SER A 258 0.01 -22.65 -1.20
N GLY A 259 -0.09 -22.85 -2.51
CA GLY A 259 1.00 -23.44 -3.31
C GLY A 259 2.30 -22.63 -3.21
N ALA A 260 2.22 -21.29 -3.36
CA ALA A 260 3.38 -20.42 -3.23
C ALA A 260 4.02 -20.52 -1.84
N THR A 261 3.20 -20.52 -0.78
CA THR A 261 3.66 -20.66 0.60
C THR A 261 4.30 -22.02 0.85
N TYR A 262 3.69 -23.10 0.32
CA TYR A 262 4.22 -24.46 0.42
C TYR A 262 5.58 -24.58 -0.24
N ARG A 263 5.78 -24.01 -1.43
CA ARG A 263 7.08 -24.05 -2.14
C ARG A 263 8.21 -23.53 -1.27
N VAL A 264 8.00 -22.36 -0.66
CA VAL A 264 8.98 -21.68 0.19
C VAL A 264 9.21 -22.46 1.49
N ALA A 265 8.13 -22.92 2.13
CA ALA A 265 8.23 -23.66 3.39
C ALA A 265 8.90 -25.02 3.23
N ASP A 266 8.62 -25.75 2.15
CA ASP A 266 9.27 -27.02 1.86
C ASP A 266 10.77 -26.84 1.60
N TRP A 267 11.15 -25.81 0.83
CA TRP A 267 12.55 -25.47 0.61
C TRP A 267 13.25 -25.09 1.93
N TRP A 268 12.65 -24.20 2.73
CA TRP A 268 13.24 -23.76 4.00
C TRP A 268 13.40 -24.94 4.96
N ALA A 269 12.38 -25.78 5.10
CA ALA A 269 12.41 -26.97 5.96
C ALA A 269 13.45 -28.00 5.51
N SER A 270 13.67 -28.15 4.19
CA SER A 270 14.70 -29.07 3.66
C SER A 270 16.14 -28.66 4.05
N ARG A 271 16.37 -27.36 4.21
CA ARG A 271 17.68 -26.78 4.57
C ARG A 271 17.88 -26.63 6.08
N ASN A 272 16.82 -26.79 6.86
CA ASN A 272 16.83 -26.62 8.31
C ASN A 272 16.27 -27.88 9.00
N PRO A 273 16.95 -29.04 8.88
CA PRO A 273 16.48 -30.27 9.50
C PRO A 273 16.38 -30.14 11.02
N GLY A 274 15.33 -30.71 11.60
CA GLY A 274 15.05 -30.65 13.05
C GLY A 274 14.38 -29.35 13.53
N LYS A 275 13.97 -28.48 12.60
CA LYS A 275 13.18 -27.27 12.89
C LYS A 275 11.72 -27.49 12.56
N ASP A 276 10.82 -26.94 13.38
CA ASP A 276 9.39 -26.99 13.13
C ASP A 276 8.93 -25.76 12.34
N VAL A 277 8.40 -26.01 11.14
CA VAL A 277 7.97 -25.00 10.16
C VAL A 277 6.46 -25.06 10.00
N ILE A 278 5.80 -23.90 10.12
CA ILE A 278 4.38 -23.73 9.82
C ILE A 278 4.23 -22.95 8.51
N CYS A 279 3.51 -23.51 7.53
CA CYS A 279 3.01 -22.77 6.37
C CYS A 279 1.50 -22.49 6.47
N ILE A 280 1.09 -21.27 6.16
CA ILE A 280 -0.32 -20.85 6.20
C ILE A 280 -0.98 -21.08 4.84
N PHE A 281 -2.14 -21.75 4.82
CA PHE A 281 -2.94 -22.01 3.62
C PHE A 281 -4.30 -21.30 3.71
N PRO A 282 -4.48 -20.13 3.06
CA PRO A 282 -5.60 -19.23 3.35
C PRO A 282 -6.99 -19.72 2.95
N ASP A 283 -7.08 -20.50 1.87
CA ASP A 283 -8.34 -20.94 1.27
C ASP A 283 -8.21 -22.20 0.39
N GLU A 284 -9.37 -22.80 0.13
CA GLU A 284 -9.52 -24.02 -0.66
C GLU A 284 -9.44 -23.79 -2.18
N GLY A 285 -9.16 -24.87 -2.92
CA GLY A 285 -8.96 -24.86 -4.37
C GLY A 285 -10.22 -24.62 -5.21
N HIS A 286 -11.42 -24.72 -4.63
CA HIS A 286 -12.70 -24.69 -5.37
C HIS A 286 -12.91 -23.41 -6.20
N ARG A 287 -12.36 -22.28 -5.74
CA ARG A 287 -12.42 -21.00 -6.47
C ARG A 287 -11.56 -21.00 -7.74
N TYR A 288 -10.59 -21.89 -7.82
CA TYR A 288 -9.53 -21.91 -8.81
C TYR A 288 -9.65 -23.09 -9.78
N VAL A 289 -10.79 -23.80 -9.77
CA VAL A 289 -11.08 -24.95 -10.63
C VAL A 289 -10.98 -24.57 -12.11
N GLU A 290 -11.56 -23.43 -12.50
CA GLU A 290 -11.54 -22.89 -13.87
C GLU A 290 -10.26 -22.07 -14.15
N THR A 291 -9.26 -22.12 -13.26
CA THR A 291 -7.98 -21.43 -13.46
C THR A 291 -6.80 -22.36 -13.22
N VAL A 292 -6.21 -22.38 -12.02
CA VAL A 292 -4.97 -23.11 -11.75
C VAL A 292 -5.15 -24.62 -11.89
N TYR A 293 -6.38 -25.13 -11.77
CA TYR A 293 -6.66 -26.55 -11.96
C TYR A 293 -7.20 -26.89 -13.36
N ASP A 294 -7.26 -25.91 -14.26
CA ASP A 294 -7.67 -26.08 -15.66
C ASP A 294 -6.43 -26.00 -16.55
N GLU A 295 -6.08 -27.14 -17.18
CA GLU A 295 -4.91 -27.26 -18.07
C GLU A 295 -5.02 -26.33 -19.29
N ASP A 296 -6.22 -26.15 -19.84
CA ASP A 296 -6.42 -25.27 -21.00
C ASP A 296 -6.19 -23.82 -20.58
N TRP A 297 -6.71 -23.41 -19.41
CA TRP A 297 -6.43 -22.08 -18.86
C TRP A 297 -4.93 -21.88 -18.60
N LEU A 298 -4.24 -22.88 -18.07
CA LEU A 298 -2.81 -22.81 -17.78
C LEU A 298 -1.97 -22.59 -19.05
N THR A 299 -2.38 -23.11 -20.21
CA THR A 299 -1.68 -22.81 -21.49
C THR A 299 -1.65 -21.33 -21.83
N SER A 300 -2.57 -20.52 -21.28
CA SER A 300 -2.61 -19.06 -21.46
C SER A 300 -1.70 -18.30 -20.48
N VAL A 301 -1.15 -18.98 -19.48
CA VAL A 301 -0.32 -18.36 -18.44
C VAL A 301 1.11 -18.16 -18.97
N PRO A 302 1.64 -16.91 -18.98
CA PRO A 302 3.01 -16.65 -19.39
C PRO A 302 4.02 -17.47 -18.58
N GLY A 303 4.88 -18.21 -19.28
CA GLY A 303 5.89 -19.07 -18.68
C GLY A 303 5.40 -20.46 -18.26
N TRP A 304 4.16 -20.85 -18.57
CA TRP A 304 3.67 -22.22 -18.32
C TRP A 304 3.86 -23.16 -19.54
N PRO A 305 4.28 -24.43 -19.32
CA PRO A 305 4.84 -24.95 -18.08
C PRO A 305 6.26 -24.41 -17.86
N LEU A 306 6.59 -24.10 -16.62
CA LEU A 306 7.94 -23.67 -16.23
C LEU A 306 8.75 -24.88 -15.76
N ALA A 307 10.05 -24.91 -16.11
CA ALA A 307 10.98 -25.80 -15.44
C ALA A 307 11.19 -25.31 -13.99
N GLU A 308 10.78 -26.11 -13.00
CA GLU A 308 10.91 -25.74 -11.59
C GLU A 308 12.36 -25.34 -11.26
N ARG A 309 12.53 -24.17 -10.64
CA ARG A 309 13.83 -23.81 -10.06
C ARG A 309 13.98 -24.56 -8.72
N PRO A 310 15.09 -25.28 -8.48
CA PRO A 310 15.29 -25.99 -7.22
C PRO A 310 15.42 -25.03 -6.03
N GLU A 311 15.92 -23.81 -6.27
CA GLU A 311 16.27 -22.81 -5.25
C GLU A 311 15.89 -21.40 -5.74
N PRO A 312 15.59 -20.45 -4.83
CA PRO A 312 15.34 -19.07 -5.20
C PRO A 312 16.64 -18.37 -5.63
N ALA A 313 16.53 -17.44 -6.57
CA ALA A 313 17.61 -16.48 -6.81
C ALA A 313 17.64 -15.44 -5.67
N VAL A 314 18.80 -15.16 -5.10
CA VAL A 314 18.92 -14.10 -4.10
C VAL A 314 18.93 -12.76 -4.82
N ALA A 315 17.92 -11.94 -4.56
CA ALA A 315 17.79 -10.61 -5.12
C ALA A 315 18.82 -9.66 -4.50
N GLU A 316 19.43 -8.80 -5.32
CA GLU A 316 20.35 -7.76 -4.84
C GLU A 316 19.59 -6.61 -4.18
N ALA A 317 18.42 -6.27 -4.73
CA ALA A 317 17.52 -5.25 -4.21
C ALA A 317 16.06 -5.68 -4.43
N PRO A 318 15.15 -5.37 -3.50
CA PRO A 318 13.74 -5.73 -3.66
C PRO A 318 13.02 -4.92 -4.74
N THR A 319 13.67 -3.92 -5.35
CA THR A 319 13.14 -3.09 -6.44
C THR A 319 13.51 -3.59 -7.83
N GLU A 320 14.42 -4.57 -7.94
CA GLU A 320 14.88 -5.04 -9.24
C GLU A 320 13.84 -5.90 -9.96
N GLU A 321 14.01 -6.11 -11.27
CA GLU A 321 13.08 -6.94 -12.04
C GLU A 321 13.24 -8.43 -11.67
N LEU A 322 12.17 -9.03 -11.14
CA LEU A 322 12.17 -10.44 -10.73
C LEU A 322 11.48 -11.32 -11.79
N THR A 323 12.27 -12.12 -12.50
CA THR A 323 11.79 -12.97 -13.62
C THR A 323 11.44 -14.41 -13.22
N GLY A 324 11.61 -14.77 -11.95
CA GLY A 324 11.33 -16.11 -11.43
C GLY A 324 11.27 -16.12 -9.91
N TRP A 325 11.35 -17.31 -9.32
CA TRP A 325 11.40 -17.41 -7.86
C TRP A 325 12.66 -16.75 -7.31
N SER A 326 12.46 -15.74 -6.46
CA SER A 326 13.53 -14.95 -5.84
C SER A 326 13.31 -14.79 -4.34
N SER A 327 14.39 -14.55 -3.60
CA SER A 327 14.40 -14.31 -2.15
C SER A 327 15.23 -13.07 -1.79
N TYR A 328 14.88 -12.40 -0.69
CA TYR A 328 15.66 -11.27 -0.16
C TYR A 328 15.73 -11.34 1.37
N PRO A 329 16.93 -11.18 1.98
CA PRO A 329 17.11 -11.17 3.43
C PRO A 329 16.59 -9.85 4.01
N TRP A 330 15.33 -9.85 4.44
CA TRP A 330 14.65 -8.66 4.91
C TRP A 330 15.21 -8.14 6.24
N GLY A 331 15.52 -9.04 7.17
CA GLY A 331 16.25 -8.72 8.40
C GLY A 331 15.48 -7.86 9.39
N ARG A 332 14.15 -7.99 9.48
CA ARG A 332 13.28 -7.25 10.41
C ARG A 332 13.40 -5.72 10.32
N ARG A 333 13.75 -5.23 9.12
CA ARG A 333 13.85 -3.79 8.81
C ARG A 333 12.50 -3.24 8.35
N THR A 334 12.31 -1.94 8.52
CA THR A 334 11.22 -1.20 7.88
C THR A 334 11.43 -1.18 6.36
N LEU A 335 10.35 -1.00 5.58
CA LEU A 335 10.46 -0.81 4.14
C LEU A 335 11.40 0.34 3.78
N HIS A 336 11.32 1.45 4.51
CA HIS A 336 12.18 2.60 4.30
C HIS A 336 13.68 2.26 4.47
N GLU A 337 14.05 1.60 5.57
CA GLU A 337 15.45 1.20 5.82
C GLU A 337 15.99 0.27 4.73
N VAL A 338 15.16 -0.68 4.25
CA VAL A 338 15.55 -1.58 3.16
C VAL A 338 15.78 -0.78 1.87
N LEU A 339 14.82 0.04 1.46
CA LEU A 339 14.91 0.81 0.22
C LEU A 339 16.04 1.85 0.24
N SER A 340 16.31 2.48 1.39
CA SER A 340 17.45 3.39 1.56
C SER A 340 18.80 2.66 1.52
N SER A 341 18.89 1.45 2.06
CA SER A 341 20.14 0.67 1.99
C SER A 341 20.49 0.21 0.57
N CYS A 342 19.50 0.11 -0.32
CA CYS A 342 19.72 -0.24 -1.73
C CYS A 342 20.25 0.94 -2.56
N THR A 343 20.05 2.20 -2.14
CA THR A 343 20.56 3.37 -2.88
C THR A 343 22.05 3.64 -2.64
N ASP A 344 22.65 3.06 -1.59
CA ASP A 344 24.08 3.19 -1.29
C ASP A 344 24.97 2.18 -2.06
N HIS A 345 24.36 1.18 -2.70
CA HIS A 345 25.03 0.25 -3.61
C HIS A 345 24.69 0.59 -5.07
N VAL A 346 25.22 1.71 -5.57
CA VAL A 346 25.44 1.86 -7.01
C VAL A 346 26.83 1.30 -7.32
N PRO A 347 26.96 0.15 -8.01
CA PRO A 347 28.25 -0.23 -8.57
C PRO A 347 28.60 0.85 -9.62
N THR A 348 29.77 1.44 -9.50
CA THR A 348 30.37 2.26 -10.56
C THR A 348 30.53 1.39 -11.82
N ARG A 349 29.48 1.32 -12.65
CA ARG A 349 29.59 0.80 -14.02
C ARG A 349 30.45 1.78 -14.80
N SER A 350 31.71 1.44 -14.98
CA SER A 350 32.59 2.05 -15.98
C SER A 350 31.91 1.95 -17.35
N LEU A 351 31.56 3.10 -17.92
CA LEU A 351 31.07 3.21 -19.29
C LEU A 351 32.10 2.58 -20.25
N PRO A 352 31.68 1.75 -21.23
CA PRO A 352 32.60 1.23 -22.24
C PRO A 352 33.08 2.38 -23.13
N GLN A 353 34.40 2.45 -23.37
CA GLN A 353 34.94 3.43 -24.30
C GLN A 353 34.44 3.16 -25.72
N PRO A 354 34.04 4.19 -26.48
CA PRO A 354 33.57 4.02 -27.85
C PRO A 354 34.73 3.64 -28.77
N THR A 355 34.54 2.58 -29.58
CA THR A 355 35.49 2.13 -30.59
C THR A 355 35.59 3.08 -31.80
N PRO A 356 36.72 3.11 -32.52
CA PRO A 356 37.03 4.10 -33.57
C PRO A 356 36.09 4.13 -34.80
N ALA A 357 35.16 3.17 -34.91
CA ALA A 357 34.25 3.06 -36.05
C ALA A 357 33.03 3.99 -35.95
N THR A 358 32.72 4.54 -34.76
CA THR A 358 31.54 5.42 -34.57
C THR A 358 31.84 6.88 -34.95
N THR A 359 33.11 7.25 -35.09
CA THR A 359 33.56 8.63 -35.36
C THR A 359 33.49 9.02 -36.84
N ALA A 360 33.28 8.08 -37.76
CA ALA A 360 33.36 8.32 -39.21
C ALA A 360 32.01 8.58 -39.92
N ARG A 361 30.88 8.54 -39.22
CA ARG A 361 29.53 8.79 -39.81
C ARG A 361 28.90 10.13 -39.46
N LEU A 362 29.61 11.01 -38.76
CA LEU A 362 29.12 12.34 -38.36
C LEU A 362 29.74 13.50 -39.17
N GLN A 363 30.56 13.23 -40.20
CA GLN A 363 31.29 14.26 -40.96
C GLN A 363 30.77 14.50 -42.39
N SER A 364 29.54 14.11 -42.73
CA SER A 364 29.00 14.37 -44.07
C SER A 364 27.51 14.70 -44.08
N MET A 365 27.08 15.80 -43.47
CA MET A 365 25.87 16.52 -43.88
C MET A 365 26.03 18.04 -43.69
N ASN A 366 25.58 18.77 -44.72
CA ASN A 366 25.78 20.20 -45.02
C ASN A 366 25.03 21.13 -44.03
N PRO A 367 25.55 22.32 -43.67
CA PRO A 367 24.91 23.23 -42.74
C PRO A 367 24.08 24.27 -43.49
N ASP A 368 22.79 24.01 -43.71
CA ASP A 368 21.80 25.03 -44.04
C ASP A 368 20.42 24.37 -44.01
N PHE A 369 19.78 24.33 -42.83
CA PHE A 369 18.33 24.24 -42.58
C PHE A 369 18.11 23.99 -41.08
N LEU A 370 18.27 25.05 -40.27
CA LEU A 370 17.78 25.07 -38.88
C LEU A 370 17.07 26.40 -38.64
N GLY A 371 15.79 26.43 -39.05
CA GLY A 371 14.83 27.45 -38.69
C GLY A 371 13.74 26.85 -37.79
N SER A 372 13.70 27.32 -36.55
CA SER A 372 12.60 27.27 -35.57
C SER A 372 12.27 25.95 -34.85
N ASN A 373 12.18 26.11 -33.52
CA ASN A 373 11.51 25.29 -32.51
C ASN A 373 12.19 24.03 -31.97
N ALA A 374 13.33 24.25 -31.30
CA ALA A 374 13.68 23.50 -30.09
C ALA A 374 14.54 24.37 -29.15
N ALA A 375 13.91 25.11 -28.23
CA ALA A 375 14.54 25.62 -27.00
C ALA A 375 13.50 26.32 -26.11
N ARG A 376 13.06 25.66 -25.04
CA ARG A 376 12.80 26.30 -23.73
C ARG A 376 13.12 25.29 -22.63
N GLY A 377 14.40 25.23 -22.27
CA GLY A 377 14.83 24.67 -20.99
C GLY A 377 14.37 25.56 -19.84
N GLY A 378 14.05 24.95 -18.70
CA GLY A 378 13.78 25.66 -17.46
C GLY A 378 14.99 26.47 -17.02
N GLN A 379 14.79 27.77 -16.79
CA GLN A 379 15.80 28.66 -16.23
C GLN A 379 16.12 28.28 -14.78
N ALA A 380 17.41 28.32 -14.41
CA ALA A 380 17.84 28.33 -13.03
C ALA A 380 17.35 29.62 -12.34
N ILE A 381 16.65 29.48 -11.21
CA ILE A 381 16.05 30.58 -10.46
C ILE A 381 17.09 31.12 -9.45
N GLU A 382 17.40 32.42 -9.49
CA GLU A 382 18.16 33.08 -8.41
C GLU A 382 17.34 33.09 -7.10
N PRO A 383 17.96 32.86 -5.93
CA PRO A 383 17.24 32.71 -4.68
C PRO A 383 16.60 34.03 -4.22
N ILE A 384 15.28 34.13 -4.38
CA ILE A 384 14.46 35.22 -3.83
C ILE A 384 14.52 35.14 -2.30
N ARG A 385 15.06 36.20 -1.67
CA ARG A 385 15.16 36.31 -0.20
C ARG A 385 13.93 37.02 0.38
N ASP A 386 13.39 36.45 1.45
CA ASP A 386 12.39 37.10 2.30
C ASP A 386 13.06 37.89 3.44
N GLU A 387 12.32 38.79 4.10
CA GLU A 387 12.80 39.62 5.22
C GLU A 387 13.35 38.80 6.40
N CYS A 388 12.90 37.56 6.56
CA CYS A 388 13.44 36.63 7.57
C CYS A 388 14.70 35.87 7.13
N GLY A 389 15.24 36.16 5.94
CA GLY A 389 16.42 35.49 5.38
C GLY A 389 16.16 34.12 4.75
N ALA A 390 14.89 33.72 4.61
CA ALA A 390 14.51 32.49 3.94
C ALA A 390 14.54 32.61 2.41
N THR A 391 14.87 31.51 1.74
CA THR A 391 14.78 31.33 0.29
C THR A 391 14.08 30.01 -0.03
N LEU A 392 13.60 29.87 -1.27
CA LEU A 392 13.04 28.60 -1.76
C LEU A 392 14.06 27.90 -2.65
N LYS A 393 14.25 26.60 -2.42
CA LYS A 393 15.01 25.72 -3.31
C LYS A 393 14.06 24.65 -3.84
N ALA A 394 13.90 24.62 -5.16
CA ALA A 394 13.10 23.59 -5.84
C ALA A 394 13.73 22.21 -5.58
N LEU A 395 12.86 21.22 -5.40
CA LEU A 395 13.23 19.82 -5.22
C LEU A 395 12.71 19.02 -6.41
N SER A 396 13.36 17.91 -6.71
CA SER A 396 12.80 16.84 -7.54
C SER A 396 11.92 15.92 -6.69
N CYS A 397 11.09 15.08 -7.33
CA CYS A 397 10.36 14.01 -6.64
C CYS A 397 11.28 12.91 -6.05
N PHE A 398 12.59 12.98 -6.28
CA PHE A 398 13.59 12.07 -5.72
C PHE A 398 14.39 12.69 -4.55
N ASP A 399 14.25 14.00 -4.29
CA ASP A 399 15.09 14.71 -3.31
C ASP A 399 14.58 14.59 -1.86
N SER A 400 13.94 13.49 -1.51
CA SER A 400 13.37 13.27 -0.16
C SER A 400 14.43 13.40 0.95
N ALA A 401 15.67 12.97 0.68
CA ALA A 401 16.80 13.08 1.60
C ALA A 401 17.11 14.52 2.01
N ALA A 402 16.84 15.52 1.16
CA ALA A 402 17.11 16.92 1.45
C ALA A 402 16.21 17.49 2.57
N VAL A 403 15.12 16.81 2.89
CA VAL A 403 14.11 17.25 3.88
C VAL A 403 13.82 16.17 4.94
N ALA A 404 14.45 15.01 4.86
CA ALA A 404 14.19 13.87 5.74
C ALA A 404 14.52 14.14 7.21
N HIS A 405 15.44 15.07 7.49
CA HIS A 405 15.83 15.46 8.85
C HIS A 405 14.82 16.38 9.55
N LEU A 406 13.84 16.94 8.82
CA LEU A 406 12.87 17.88 9.39
C LEU A 406 11.99 17.19 10.44
N LYS A 407 12.04 17.69 11.68
CA LYS A 407 11.25 17.18 12.80
C LYS A 407 10.01 18.04 13.01
N LEU A 408 8.84 17.41 13.15
CA LEU A 408 7.60 18.09 13.52
C LEU A 408 7.35 17.97 15.03
N GLY A 409 6.62 18.95 15.59
CA GLY A 409 6.05 18.78 16.93
C GLY A 409 4.90 17.76 16.90
N PRO A 410 4.64 17.02 18.00
CA PRO A 410 3.57 16.00 18.07
C PRO A 410 2.20 16.51 17.64
N GLU A 411 1.90 17.78 17.93
CA GLU A 411 0.64 18.46 17.58
C GLU A 411 0.45 18.65 16.07
N GLN A 412 1.54 18.72 15.29
CA GLN A 412 1.51 18.86 13.83
C GLN A 412 1.64 17.52 13.12
N GLU A 413 2.42 16.60 13.68
CA GLU A 413 2.65 15.26 13.14
C GLU A 413 1.34 14.48 12.94
N GLN A 414 0.39 14.59 13.87
CA GLN A 414 -0.92 13.95 13.75
C GLN A 414 -1.76 14.40 12.52
N PHE A 415 -1.44 15.55 11.91
CA PHE A 415 -2.16 16.11 10.75
C PHE A 415 -1.29 16.21 9.50
N ALA A 416 0.01 15.95 9.61
CA ALA A 416 0.96 15.97 8.52
C ALA A 416 1.37 14.52 8.23
N GLY A 417 0.98 14.01 7.06
CA GLY A 417 1.46 12.70 6.61
C GLY A 417 2.99 12.62 6.60
N PRO A 418 3.56 11.41 6.75
CA PRO A 418 5.00 11.24 6.82
C PRO A 418 5.63 11.64 5.46
N LEU A 419 6.85 12.18 5.50
CA LEU A 419 7.48 12.78 4.31
C LEU A 419 7.68 11.76 3.18
N ASP A 420 8.02 10.53 3.54
CA ASP A 420 8.12 9.39 2.62
C ASP A 420 6.83 9.16 1.81
N LEU A 421 5.66 9.27 2.44
CA LEU A 421 4.37 9.16 1.76
C LEU A 421 4.15 10.33 0.79
N VAL A 422 4.56 11.55 1.16
CA VAL A 422 4.44 12.72 0.27
C VAL A 422 5.33 12.56 -0.96
N PHE A 423 6.59 12.13 -0.79
CA PHE A 423 7.48 11.89 -1.92
C PHE A 423 7.08 10.67 -2.75
N SER A 424 6.57 9.62 -2.12
CA SER A 424 6.00 8.47 -2.85
C SER A 424 4.84 8.90 -3.74
N GLN A 425 3.95 9.77 -3.25
CA GLN A 425 2.86 10.35 -4.06
C GLN A 425 3.37 11.20 -5.22
N LEU A 426 4.43 12.00 -5.01
CA LEU A 426 5.06 12.79 -6.07
C LEU A 426 5.71 11.89 -7.14
N GLN A 427 6.28 10.75 -6.76
CA GLN A 427 6.95 9.82 -7.67
C GLN A 427 5.97 9.02 -8.54
N ILE A 428 4.81 8.64 -7.99
CA ILE A 428 3.76 7.91 -8.73
C ILE A 428 2.76 8.85 -9.42
N SER A 429 2.99 10.16 -9.32
CA SER A 429 2.11 11.16 -9.92
C SER A 429 2.08 11.01 -11.43
N SER A 430 0.87 10.99 -11.99
CA SER A 430 0.67 10.98 -13.44
C SER A 430 0.93 12.34 -14.09
N ARG A 431 1.23 13.38 -13.28
CA ARG A 431 1.42 14.78 -13.70
C ARG A 431 2.54 15.47 -12.90
N PRO A 432 3.78 14.94 -12.90
CA PRO A 432 4.88 15.50 -12.12
C PRO A 432 5.23 16.94 -12.53
N GLU A 433 4.88 17.36 -13.75
CA GLU A 433 5.06 18.72 -14.26
C GLU A 433 4.15 19.76 -13.60
N LEU A 434 3.11 19.32 -12.90
CA LEU A 434 2.12 20.16 -12.21
C LEU A 434 2.28 20.16 -10.68
N GLU A 435 3.29 19.45 -10.16
CA GLU A 435 3.59 19.35 -8.74
C GLU A 435 4.99 19.87 -8.44
N HIS A 436 5.08 20.89 -7.60
CA HIS A 436 6.30 21.65 -7.37
C HIS A 436 6.71 21.53 -5.89
N PRO A 437 7.54 20.55 -5.52
CA PRO A 437 8.07 20.44 -4.17
C PRO A 437 9.19 21.46 -3.94
N PHE A 438 9.18 22.10 -2.78
CA PHE A 438 10.18 23.09 -2.38
C PHE A 438 10.68 22.83 -0.97
N SER A 439 11.96 23.10 -0.77
CA SER A 439 12.56 23.29 0.56
C SER A 439 12.62 24.78 0.90
N ILE A 440 12.42 25.08 2.18
CA ILE A 440 12.67 26.40 2.77
C ILE A 440 14.09 26.39 3.31
N VAL A 441 14.94 27.29 2.81
CA VAL A 441 16.37 27.34 3.15
C VAL A 441 16.68 28.65 3.89
N VAL A 442 17.41 28.56 4.99
CA VAL A 442 17.89 29.71 5.78
C VAL A 442 19.36 29.49 6.09
N ARG A 443 20.24 30.40 5.68
CA ARG A 443 21.71 30.28 5.88
C ARG A 443 22.25 28.92 5.43
N ASP A 444 21.83 28.48 4.25
CA ASP A 444 22.18 27.19 3.63
C ASP A 444 21.66 25.93 4.34
N GLU A 445 20.84 26.08 5.39
CA GLU A 445 20.19 24.97 6.08
C GLU A 445 18.73 24.82 5.62
N VAL A 446 18.30 23.58 5.35
CA VAL A 446 16.91 23.27 5.03
C VAL A 446 16.11 23.21 6.33
N VAL A 447 15.19 24.17 6.49
CA VAL A 447 14.39 24.38 7.71
C VAL A 447 12.90 24.08 7.52
N GLY A 448 12.48 23.72 6.30
CA GLY A 448 11.08 23.40 6.02
C GLY A 448 10.85 22.86 4.62
N PHE A 449 9.62 22.44 4.36
CA PHE A 449 9.20 21.80 3.13
C PHE A 449 7.73 22.09 2.82
N PHE A 450 7.38 22.15 1.54
CA PHE A 450 6.00 22.15 1.06
C PHE A 450 5.91 21.70 -0.39
N VAL A 451 4.69 21.46 -0.86
CA VAL A 451 4.38 21.14 -2.26
C VAL A 451 3.32 22.11 -2.78
N LEU A 452 3.55 22.69 -3.95
CA LEU A 452 2.51 23.41 -4.70
C LEU A 452 1.94 22.51 -5.79
N ARG A 453 0.62 22.51 -5.96
CA ARG A 453 -0.06 21.79 -7.05
C ARG A 453 -0.92 22.73 -7.87
N GLU A 454 -0.96 22.53 -9.18
CA GLU A 454 -1.74 23.37 -10.11
C GLU A 454 -2.52 22.53 -11.13
N LYS A 455 -3.55 23.13 -11.76
CA LYS A 455 -4.36 22.49 -12.81
C LYS A 455 -4.83 21.10 -12.39
N ASP A 456 -4.66 20.07 -13.22
CA ASP A 456 -5.11 18.69 -12.96
C ASP A 456 -4.42 17.99 -11.76
N ALA A 457 -3.47 18.66 -11.10
CA ALA A 457 -2.90 18.20 -9.83
C ALA A 457 -3.58 18.82 -8.60
N VAL A 458 -4.42 19.86 -8.73
CA VAL A 458 -5.16 20.38 -7.57
C VAL A 458 -6.18 19.34 -7.07
N PRO A 459 -6.45 19.30 -5.75
CA PRO A 459 -7.51 18.44 -5.19
C PRO A 459 -8.90 18.83 -5.71
N GLU A 460 -9.85 17.90 -5.68
CA GLU A 460 -11.21 18.06 -6.23
C GLU A 460 -11.96 19.30 -5.69
N TRP A 461 -11.70 19.70 -4.45
CA TRP A 461 -12.34 20.88 -3.85
C TRP A 461 -11.82 22.21 -4.39
N ALA A 462 -10.67 22.23 -5.08
CA ALA A 462 -10.01 23.43 -5.57
C ALA A 462 -10.37 23.69 -7.04
N PRO A 463 -10.70 24.93 -7.42
CA PRO A 463 -10.83 25.31 -8.82
C PRO A 463 -9.51 25.13 -9.60
N LEU A 464 -9.58 24.75 -10.88
CA LEU A 464 -8.40 24.47 -11.70
C LEU A 464 -7.52 25.71 -12.01
N ASP A 465 -8.06 26.92 -11.80
CA ASP A 465 -7.38 28.21 -12.01
C ASP A 465 -6.60 28.69 -10.79
N VAL A 466 -6.48 27.88 -9.73
CA VAL A 466 -5.72 28.21 -8.51
C VAL A 466 -4.47 27.34 -8.36
N ILE A 467 -3.58 27.75 -7.47
CA ILE A 467 -2.52 26.89 -6.94
C ILE A 467 -2.88 26.48 -5.52
N THR A 468 -2.64 25.22 -5.18
CA THR A 468 -2.88 24.70 -3.83
C THR A 468 -1.58 24.40 -3.09
N LEU A 469 -1.53 24.77 -1.80
CA LEU A 469 -0.41 24.53 -0.90
C LEU A 469 -0.66 23.28 -0.06
N HIS A 470 0.26 22.33 -0.14
CA HIS A 470 0.21 21.05 0.56
C HIS A 470 1.45 20.85 1.43
N SER A 471 1.28 20.08 2.51
CA SER A 471 2.38 19.57 3.34
C SER A 471 3.34 20.64 3.89
N LEU A 472 2.89 21.90 4.04
CA LEU A 472 3.73 22.96 4.61
C LEU A 472 4.15 22.59 6.03
N ARG A 473 5.45 22.40 6.20
CA ARG A 473 6.09 22.09 7.47
C ARG A 473 7.33 22.93 7.68
N VAL A 474 7.54 23.33 8.93
CA VAL A 474 8.75 24.01 9.41
C VAL A 474 9.29 23.17 10.54
N ASP A 475 10.59 22.87 10.48
CA ASP A 475 11.28 22.10 11.51
C ASP A 475 11.03 22.70 12.90
N ARG A 476 10.80 21.83 13.89
CA ARG A 476 10.48 22.17 15.27
C ARG A 476 11.41 23.23 15.84
N ASP A 477 12.70 23.14 15.59
CA ASP A 477 13.72 24.03 16.14
C ASP A 477 13.70 25.41 15.45
N TYR A 478 12.93 25.53 14.37
CA TYR A 478 12.72 26.73 13.56
C TYR A 478 11.29 27.29 13.63
N GLN A 479 10.40 26.65 14.39
CA GLN A 479 9.02 27.13 14.57
C GLN A 479 8.97 28.45 15.34
N ARG A 480 7.89 29.22 15.14
CA ARG A 480 7.64 30.53 15.76
C ARG A 480 8.68 31.63 15.44
N LYS A 481 9.63 31.38 14.54
CA LYS A 481 10.61 32.36 14.03
C LYS A 481 10.17 33.10 12.77
N GLY A 482 8.93 32.90 12.31
CA GLY A 482 8.35 33.58 11.15
C GLY A 482 8.58 32.90 9.80
N TYR A 483 9.32 31.80 9.72
CA TYR A 483 9.64 31.12 8.44
C TYR A 483 8.42 30.58 7.68
N GLY A 484 7.36 30.15 8.37
CA GLY A 484 6.12 29.74 7.70
C GLY A 484 5.44 30.92 6.98
N LYS A 485 5.40 32.10 7.61
CA LYS A 485 4.88 33.32 7.01
C LYS A 485 5.77 33.82 5.87
N GLY A 486 7.10 33.74 6.05
CA GLY A 486 8.06 34.04 5.00
C GLY A 486 7.90 33.13 3.78
N ALA A 487 7.70 31.82 4.00
CA ALA A 487 7.44 30.87 2.93
C ALA A 487 6.18 31.23 2.13
N ILE A 488 5.10 31.64 2.77
CA ILE A 488 3.87 32.09 2.08
C ILE A 488 4.15 33.31 1.17
N ARG A 489 4.93 34.29 1.64
CA ARG A 489 5.34 35.43 0.79
C ARG A 489 6.22 35.02 -0.38
N LEU A 490 7.16 34.09 -0.16
CA LEU A 490 8.00 33.56 -1.22
C LEU A 490 7.20 32.75 -2.25
N ILE A 491 6.21 31.97 -1.80
CA ILE A 491 5.26 31.27 -2.67
C ILE A 491 4.50 32.28 -3.52
N ALA A 492 3.93 33.33 -2.93
CA ALA A 492 3.21 34.37 -3.67
C ALA A 492 4.09 35.02 -4.75
N ARG A 493 5.35 35.34 -4.43
CA ARG A 493 6.32 35.85 -5.42
C ARG A 493 6.62 34.83 -6.52
N TRP A 494 6.86 33.57 -6.15
CA TRP A 494 7.10 32.50 -7.12
C TRP A 494 5.92 32.35 -8.08
N ILE A 495 4.68 32.41 -7.58
CA ILE A 495 3.47 32.35 -8.40
C ILE A 495 3.40 33.56 -9.33
N LEU A 496 3.57 34.79 -8.85
CA LEU A 496 3.58 36.00 -9.70
C LEU A 496 4.62 35.92 -10.83
N THR A 497 5.79 35.35 -10.56
CA THR A 497 6.86 35.20 -11.56
C THR A 497 6.58 34.07 -12.56
N ASN A 498 6.10 32.92 -12.09
CA ASN A 498 6.04 31.70 -12.91
C ASN A 498 4.64 31.41 -13.48
N ARG A 499 3.60 31.97 -12.89
CA ARG A 499 2.18 31.73 -13.18
C ARG A 499 1.40 33.04 -13.05
N PRO A 500 1.68 34.06 -13.89
CA PRO A 500 1.12 35.41 -13.75
C PRO A 500 -0.41 35.46 -13.85
N ASP A 501 -1.02 34.45 -14.47
CA ASP A 501 -2.48 34.33 -14.60
C ASP A 501 -3.16 33.79 -13.33
N VAL A 502 -2.40 33.30 -12.34
CA VAL A 502 -2.93 32.76 -11.09
C VAL A 502 -2.88 33.82 -9.99
N ASN A 503 -4.05 34.22 -9.50
CA ASN A 503 -4.20 35.25 -8.46
C ASN A 503 -4.63 34.69 -7.08
N ARG A 504 -4.74 33.37 -6.95
CA ARG A 504 -5.22 32.69 -5.73
C ARG A 504 -4.33 31.52 -5.35
N LEU A 505 -3.96 31.50 -4.07
CA LEU A 505 -3.33 30.37 -3.38
C LEU A 505 -4.32 29.79 -2.37
N MET A 506 -4.60 28.50 -2.42
CA MET A 506 -5.56 27.86 -1.52
C MET A 506 -4.94 26.71 -0.72
N LEU A 507 -5.49 26.39 0.44
CA LEU A 507 -5.10 25.21 1.22
C LEU A 507 -6.28 24.65 2.02
N ALA A 508 -6.15 23.39 2.44
CA ALA A 508 -7.11 22.74 3.34
C ALA A 508 -6.44 22.44 4.68
N VAL A 509 -7.03 22.89 5.79
CA VAL A 509 -6.52 22.65 7.15
C VAL A 509 -7.56 21.91 7.98
N ASN A 510 -7.16 20.85 8.68
CA ASN A 510 -8.08 20.06 9.51
C ASN A 510 -8.80 20.94 10.56
N VAL A 511 -10.11 20.75 10.74
CA VAL A 511 -10.92 21.54 11.70
C VAL A 511 -10.43 21.39 13.15
N ARG A 512 -9.78 20.27 13.48
CA ARG A 512 -9.16 20.01 14.79
C ARG A 512 -7.77 20.64 14.93
N ASN A 513 -7.14 21.07 13.83
CA ASN A 513 -5.84 21.73 13.85
C ASN A 513 -5.99 23.25 13.97
N VAL A 514 -6.50 23.70 15.11
CA VAL A 514 -6.79 25.12 15.40
C VAL A 514 -5.51 25.96 15.31
N MET A 515 -4.38 25.45 15.79
CA MET A 515 -3.11 26.18 15.77
C MET A 515 -2.59 26.43 14.35
N ALA A 516 -2.66 25.45 13.45
CA ALA A 516 -2.27 25.67 12.06
C ALA A 516 -3.23 26.64 11.37
N ARG A 517 -4.55 26.51 11.60
CA ARG A 517 -5.56 27.43 11.06
C ARG A 517 -5.27 28.88 11.48
N ASP A 518 -5.06 29.13 12.77
CA ASP A 518 -4.75 30.46 13.28
C ASP A 518 -3.44 31.02 12.70
N SER A 519 -2.44 30.16 12.51
CA SER A 519 -1.18 30.54 11.87
C SER A 519 -1.38 30.95 10.40
N TYR A 520 -2.22 30.25 9.64
CA TYR A 520 -2.53 30.60 8.25
C TYR A 520 -3.31 31.92 8.17
N LEU A 521 -4.32 32.10 9.04
CA LEU A 521 -5.09 33.35 9.10
C LEU A 521 -4.19 34.57 9.42
N LYS A 522 -3.27 34.44 10.39
CA LYS A 522 -2.26 35.48 10.71
C LYS A 522 -1.24 35.72 9.58
N SER A 523 -1.12 34.76 8.67
CA SER A 523 -0.24 34.85 7.49
C SER A 523 -0.92 35.45 6.27
N GLY A 524 -2.19 35.85 6.38
CA GLY A 524 -2.93 36.56 5.33
C GLY A 524 -3.95 35.70 4.57
N PHE A 525 -4.13 34.44 4.95
CA PHE A 525 -5.24 33.64 4.45
C PHE A 525 -6.56 34.11 5.10
N TRP A 526 -7.68 33.96 4.40
CA TRP A 526 -9.01 34.02 5.00
C TRP A 526 -9.75 32.70 4.82
N ASP A 527 -10.71 32.46 5.71
CA ASP A 527 -11.58 31.30 5.67
C ASP A 527 -12.67 31.51 4.62
N THR A 528 -12.82 30.57 3.69
CA THR A 528 -13.86 30.64 2.64
C THR A 528 -15.25 30.31 3.19
N GLY A 529 -15.32 29.75 4.41
CA GLY A 529 -16.53 29.18 4.99
C GLY A 529 -16.90 27.81 4.41
N THR A 530 -16.09 27.26 3.51
CA THR A 530 -16.31 25.93 2.92
C THR A 530 -15.47 24.88 3.63
N THR A 531 -16.05 23.70 3.79
CA THR A 531 -15.38 22.53 4.37
C THR A 531 -15.32 21.38 3.39
N TYR A 532 -14.21 20.66 3.39
CA TYR A 532 -14.01 19.43 2.63
C TYR A 532 -13.75 18.26 3.57
N CYS A 533 -14.35 17.09 3.30
CA CYS A 533 -14.09 15.88 4.06
C CYS A 533 -13.02 15.05 3.34
N GLY A 534 -11.77 15.19 3.79
CA GLY A 534 -10.61 14.55 3.19
C GLY A 534 -10.06 13.36 3.99
N PRO A 535 -8.90 12.82 3.58
CA PRO A 535 -8.28 11.62 4.18
C PRO A 535 -7.85 11.80 5.65
N ILE A 536 -7.77 13.04 6.13
CA ILE A 536 -7.46 13.35 7.54
C ILE A 536 -8.69 13.82 8.32
N GLY A 537 -9.90 13.76 7.75
CA GLY A 537 -11.15 14.24 8.33
C GLY A 537 -11.64 15.55 7.73
N THR A 538 -12.55 16.24 8.41
CA THR A 538 -13.10 17.53 7.96
C THR A 538 -12.02 18.62 7.98
N GLN A 539 -11.91 19.39 6.90
CA GLN A 539 -10.92 20.44 6.69
C GLN A 539 -11.59 21.75 6.28
N ASN A 540 -11.18 22.88 6.87
CA ASN A 540 -11.55 24.21 6.41
C ASN A 540 -10.69 24.59 5.19
N ILE A 541 -11.33 25.15 4.17
CA ILE A 541 -10.64 25.67 3.00
C ILE A 541 -10.27 27.13 3.26
N LEU A 542 -9.00 27.46 3.10
CA LEU A 542 -8.48 28.81 3.24
C LEU A 542 -7.96 29.32 1.90
N GLU A 543 -8.15 30.61 1.66
CA GLU A 543 -7.69 31.30 0.44
C GLU A 543 -6.76 32.46 0.79
N TYR A 544 -5.75 32.68 -0.04
CA TYR A 544 -4.82 33.79 0.00
C TYR A 544 -4.79 34.48 -1.37
N LYS A 545 -5.03 35.79 -1.38
CA LYS A 545 -5.03 36.60 -2.59
C LYS A 545 -3.62 37.02 -2.92
N ILE A 546 -3.18 36.67 -4.12
CA ILE A 546 -1.90 37.06 -4.66
C ILE A 546 -2.12 38.41 -5.34
N ASN A 547 -1.59 39.48 -4.74
CA ASN A 547 -1.68 40.85 -5.24
C ASN A 547 -0.34 41.34 -5.76
#